data_AF-A0A2V4HBR1-F1
#
_entry.id   AF-A0A2V4HBR1-F1
#
_cell.length_a   1.000
_cell.length_b   1.000
_cell.length_c   1.000
_cell.angle_alpha   90.00
_cell.angle_beta   90.00
_cell.angle_gamma   90.00
#
_symmetry.space_group_name_H-M   'P 1'
#
loop_
_entity.id
_entity.type
_entity.pdbx_description
1 polymer ?
#
loop_
_entity_poly.entity_id
_entity_poly.type
_entity_poly.pdbx_seq_one_letter_code
_entity_poly.pdbx_strand_id
1 'polypeptide(L)'
;MAVPGPTSPPLSPSAASAALDSRGEQAVVELRRWYDSVTDDCGGAQKPGYLCSGIALRTTSSSVGFLPWEPTDSQINSGSVAFSWIRRDNNFGSPFGNRNGFILYPPQAAPPGKIAALNVLCTFPINANTNQRPTLQGCGPIRGYEQTTDTCQTLGVDTARQWLEKYPQAGNFRVCGWDLRDARGAAAKSFQTAIQARTGMPEALWRVNNEVLLPVWRRDQGGELPLHSFFYVEGQQDALAKAQFDQIRYAQMYQQLIPVVRVAFPADKAGSVAFDYEPQDQAVGHPTPTPSIDFENLAVGQSAEVSSNGVTFSLERHNRGISKEPHEASKGQISGKHLEVDTTTQFVLTGAGRRLVSFSWGCNSWCGVQTAIGEEYVELSEHGPGEMHYGTQELIIDGPEVITLSVDTEEPGSLLLLDNLVVRKLPEK
;
A
#
# COMPACT_ATOMS: atom_id res chain seq x y z
N MET A 1 5.20 -37.99 17.57
CA MET A 1 5.68 -36.64 17.94
C MET A 1 7.02 -36.45 17.25
N ALA A 2 7.08 -35.64 16.19
CA ALA A 2 8.34 -35.31 15.54
C ALA A 2 9.02 -34.19 16.34
N VAL A 3 10.28 -34.40 16.71
CA VAL A 3 11.12 -33.39 17.36
C VAL A 3 11.36 -32.26 16.34
N PRO A 4 11.14 -30.97 16.67
CA PRO A 4 11.52 -29.89 15.79
C PRO A 4 13.04 -29.92 15.64
N GLY A 5 13.53 -29.97 14.40
CA GLY A 5 14.95 -29.84 14.12
C GLY A 5 15.49 -28.48 14.63
N PRO A 6 16.80 -28.35 14.85
CA PRO A 6 17.39 -27.11 15.32
C PRO A 6 17.02 -25.98 14.35
N THR A 7 16.35 -24.94 14.86
CA THR A 7 16.08 -23.71 14.13
C THR A 7 17.42 -23.07 13.79
N SER A 8 17.70 -22.90 12.50
CA SER A 8 18.89 -22.19 12.03
C SER A 8 18.97 -20.82 12.73
N PRO A 9 20.17 -20.39 13.16
CA PRO A 9 20.33 -19.06 13.74
C PRO A 9 19.89 -17.98 12.74
N PRO A 10 19.30 -16.87 13.22
CA PRO A 10 18.89 -15.77 12.34
C PRO A 10 20.10 -15.24 11.56
N LEU A 11 19.86 -14.85 10.29
CA LEU A 11 20.89 -14.31 9.41
C LEU A 11 21.50 -13.04 10.00
N SER A 12 22.82 -12.84 9.79
CA SER A 12 23.45 -11.56 10.11
C SER A 12 22.85 -10.44 9.23
N PRO A 13 22.86 -9.17 9.68
CA PRO A 13 22.29 -8.07 8.89
C PRO A 13 22.86 -7.98 7.46
N SER A 14 24.17 -8.13 7.30
CA SER A 14 24.82 -8.13 5.98
C SER A 14 24.39 -9.30 5.10
N ALA A 15 24.22 -10.50 5.68
CA ALA A 15 23.73 -11.66 4.92
C ALA A 15 22.25 -11.50 4.53
N ALA A 16 21.43 -10.92 5.41
CA ALA A 16 20.03 -10.64 5.13
C ALA A 16 19.87 -9.59 4.00
N SER A 17 20.66 -8.51 4.04
CA SER A 17 20.68 -7.49 2.98
C SER A 17 21.10 -8.09 1.63
N ALA A 18 22.21 -8.84 1.56
CA ALA A 18 22.64 -9.49 0.32
C ALA A 18 21.62 -10.51 -0.23
N ALA A 19 20.94 -11.25 0.66
CA ALA A 19 19.88 -12.18 0.26
C ALA A 19 18.65 -11.44 -0.29
N LEU A 20 18.27 -10.32 0.32
CA LEU A 20 17.19 -9.46 -0.18
C LEU A 20 17.53 -8.81 -1.52
N ASP A 21 18.77 -8.36 -1.72
CA ASP A 21 19.23 -7.80 -3.00
C ASP A 21 19.06 -8.82 -4.13
N SER A 22 19.62 -10.03 -3.96
CA SER A 22 19.48 -11.09 -4.95
C SER A 22 18.00 -11.46 -5.20
N ARG A 23 17.20 -11.57 -4.13
CA ARG A 23 15.78 -11.92 -4.25
C ARG A 23 14.98 -10.80 -4.92
N GLY A 24 15.28 -9.54 -4.64
CA GLY A 24 14.61 -8.35 -5.15
C GLY A 24 14.87 -8.12 -6.63
N GLU A 25 16.12 -8.26 -7.07
CA GLU A 25 16.46 -8.24 -8.50
C GLU A 25 15.72 -9.34 -9.28
N GLN A 26 15.69 -10.56 -8.73
CA GLN A 26 14.93 -11.66 -9.31
C GLN A 26 13.41 -11.37 -9.33
N ALA A 27 12.88 -10.79 -8.26
CA ALA A 27 11.46 -10.44 -8.15
C ALA A 27 11.03 -9.51 -9.27
N VAL A 28 11.83 -8.49 -9.61
CA VAL A 28 11.54 -7.57 -10.72
C VAL A 28 11.52 -8.29 -12.07
N VAL A 29 12.47 -9.19 -12.32
CA VAL A 29 12.51 -10.00 -13.55
C VAL A 29 11.26 -10.89 -13.66
N GLU A 30 10.86 -11.53 -12.55
CA GLU A 30 9.67 -12.38 -12.48
C GLU A 30 8.39 -11.58 -12.76
N LEU A 31 8.23 -10.42 -12.13
CA LEU A 31 7.08 -9.53 -12.32
C LEU A 31 6.99 -9.04 -13.77
N ARG A 32 8.09 -8.56 -14.35
CA ARG A 32 8.12 -8.12 -15.77
C ARG A 32 7.72 -9.26 -16.71
N ARG A 33 8.25 -10.47 -16.48
CA ARG A 33 7.88 -11.66 -17.27
C ARG A 33 6.39 -11.97 -17.19
N TRP A 34 5.80 -11.98 -15.98
CA TRP A 34 4.36 -12.29 -15.84
C TRP A 34 3.50 -11.16 -16.39
N TYR A 35 3.88 -9.90 -16.19
CA TYR A 35 3.17 -8.74 -16.72
C TYR A 35 3.13 -8.74 -18.26
N ASP A 36 4.23 -9.11 -18.92
CA ASP A 36 4.34 -9.09 -20.38
C ASP A 36 3.73 -10.33 -21.07
N SER A 37 3.39 -11.38 -20.32
CA SER A 37 2.89 -12.65 -20.84
C SER A 37 1.39 -12.63 -21.16
N VAL A 38 0.99 -12.08 -22.30
CA VAL A 38 -0.43 -11.92 -22.74
C VAL A 38 -1.10 -13.22 -23.24
N THR A 39 -0.81 -14.37 -22.63
CA THR A 39 -1.40 -15.65 -23.02
C THR A 39 -2.89 -15.72 -22.67
N ASP A 40 -3.70 -16.33 -23.54
CA ASP A 40 -5.14 -16.51 -23.27
C ASP A 40 -5.37 -17.58 -22.18
N ASP A 41 -4.53 -18.62 -22.15
CA ASP A 41 -4.61 -19.73 -21.19
C ASP A 41 -3.22 -20.24 -20.77
N CYS A 42 -3.21 -21.07 -19.73
CA CYS A 42 -2.03 -21.67 -19.12
C CYS A 42 -1.98 -23.18 -19.32
N GLY A 43 -2.30 -23.63 -20.53
CA GLY A 43 -2.27 -25.04 -20.95
C GLY A 43 -3.64 -25.69 -21.06
N GLY A 44 -4.64 -24.95 -21.53
CA GLY A 44 -5.97 -25.44 -21.91
C GLY A 44 -7.14 -24.56 -21.47
N ALA A 45 -8.33 -24.82 -22.04
CA ALA A 45 -9.53 -24.01 -21.86
C ALA A 45 -10.05 -23.85 -20.41
N GLN A 46 -9.63 -24.73 -19.50
CA GLN A 46 -9.96 -24.68 -18.06
C GLN A 46 -8.81 -24.16 -17.20
N LYS A 47 -7.75 -23.62 -17.82
CA LYS A 47 -6.58 -23.04 -17.15
C LYS A 47 -6.44 -21.57 -17.52
N PRO A 48 -7.18 -20.65 -16.88
CA PRO A 48 -7.16 -19.25 -17.27
C PRO A 48 -5.77 -18.62 -17.13
N GLY A 49 -5.54 -17.55 -17.91
CA GLY A 49 -4.24 -16.85 -17.97
C GLY A 49 -3.66 -16.42 -16.61
N TYR A 50 -4.48 -16.16 -15.58
CA TYR A 50 -3.98 -15.77 -14.25
C TYR A 50 -3.11 -16.85 -13.58
N LEU A 51 -3.20 -18.11 -14.01
CA LEU A 51 -2.46 -19.22 -13.41
C LEU A 51 -0.95 -19.11 -13.64
N CYS A 52 -0.53 -18.50 -14.76
CA CYS A 52 0.86 -18.44 -15.21
C CYS A 52 1.30 -17.05 -15.70
N SER A 53 0.39 -16.08 -15.75
CA SER A 53 0.64 -14.72 -16.21
C SER A 53 -0.09 -13.68 -15.38
N GLY A 54 0.28 -12.42 -15.60
CA GLY A 54 -0.18 -11.27 -14.84
C GLY A 54 0.17 -11.36 -13.35
N ILE A 55 -0.24 -10.33 -12.63
CA ILE A 55 0.18 -10.09 -11.25
C ILE A 55 -1.06 -9.79 -10.42
N ALA A 56 -1.32 -10.62 -9.41
CA ALA A 56 -2.30 -10.32 -8.38
C ALA A 56 -1.66 -9.46 -7.30
N LEU A 57 -2.15 -8.23 -7.14
CA LEU A 57 -1.69 -7.28 -6.12
C LEU A 57 -2.86 -6.82 -5.26
N ARG A 58 -2.61 -6.72 -3.96
CA ARG A 58 -3.60 -6.28 -2.98
C ARG A 58 -3.01 -5.14 -2.18
N THR A 59 -3.72 -4.02 -2.19
CA THR A 59 -3.44 -2.91 -1.28
C THR A 59 -3.90 -3.26 0.13
N THR A 60 -3.14 -2.86 1.14
CA THR A 60 -3.44 -3.16 2.54
C THR A 60 -3.21 -1.94 3.43
N SER A 61 -3.85 -1.92 4.59
CA SER A 61 -3.44 -1.04 5.69
C SER A 61 -2.29 -1.70 6.46
N SER A 62 -1.51 -0.92 7.18
CA SER A 62 -0.37 -1.41 7.96
C SER A 62 -0.32 -0.65 9.27
N SER A 63 -0.50 -1.35 10.38
CA SER A 63 -0.41 -0.80 11.74
C SER A 63 0.01 -1.89 12.73
N VAL A 64 0.42 -1.49 13.93
CA VAL A 64 0.84 -2.42 15.00
C VAL A 64 -0.24 -3.45 15.35
N GLY A 65 -1.53 -3.07 15.27
CA GLY A 65 -2.68 -3.92 15.58
C GLY A 65 -3.16 -4.81 14.43
N PHE A 66 -2.60 -4.68 13.22
CA PHE A 66 -3.12 -5.33 12.03
C PHE A 66 -2.03 -6.06 11.22
N LEU A 67 -2.29 -7.32 10.84
CA LEU A 67 -1.39 -8.09 9.95
C LEU A 67 -2.01 -8.12 8.54
N PRO A 68 -1.39 -7.49 7.53
CA PRO A 68 -2.04 -7.31 6.24
C PRO A 68 -2.25 -8.60 5.43
N TRP A 69 -1.46 -9.63 5.73
CA TRP A 69 -1.58 -10.97 5.15
C TRP A 69 -2.52 -11.90 5.91
N GLU A 70 -3.10 -11.47 7.03
CA GLU A 70 -4.11 -12.23 7.75
C GLU A 70 -5.52 -11.79 7.32
N PRO A 71 -6.45 -12.73 7.07
CA PRO A 71 -7.79 -12.39 6.64
C PRO A 71 -8.61 -11.78 7.79
N THR A 72 -9.35 -10.71 7.47
CA THR A 72 -10.30 -10.09 8.40
C THR A 72 -11.53 -10.97 8.62
N ASP A 73 -12.29 -10.75 9.69
CA ASP A 73 -13.53 -11.50 9.93
C ASP A 73 -14.52 -11.36 8.77
N SER A 74 -14.58 -10.18 8.14
CA SER A 74 -15.41 -9.95 6.95
C SER A 74 -15.01 -10.85 5.78
N GLN A 75 -13.71 -11.04 5.55
CA GLN A 75 -13.18 -11.90 4.48
C GLN A 75 -13.37 -13.38 4.77
N ILE A 76 -13.24 -13.79 6.03
CA ILE A 76 -13.55 -15.15 6.46
C ILE A 76 -15.03 -15.44 6.23
N ASN A 77 -15.91 -14.50 6.61
CA ASN A 77 -17.36 -14.65 6.44
C ASN A 77 -17.78 -14.65 4.97
N SER A 78 -17.18 -13.81 4.12
CA SER A 78 -17.45 -13.81 2.68
C SER A 78 -16.80 -15.01 1.99
N GLY A 79 -15.77 -15.62 2.57
CA GLY A 79 -15.03 -16.71 1.96
C GLY A 79 -14.09 -16.26 0.83
N SER A 80 -13.80 -14.96 0.72
CA SER A 80 -12.97 -14.40 -0.36
C SER A 80 -12.18 -13.16 0.03
N VAL A 81 -11.09 -12.92 -0.71
CA VAL A 81 -10.22 -11.75 -0.59
C VAL A 81 -10.10 -11.08 -1.96
N ALA A 82 -10.36 -9.78 -2.02
CA ALA A 82 -10.23 -8.99 -3.23
C ALA A 82 -8.78 -8.62 -3.55
N PHE A 83 -8.42 -8.75 -4.81
CA PHE A 83 -7.16 -8.32 -5.41
C PHE A 83 -7.46 -7.51 -6.67
N SER A 84 -6.53 -6.63 -7.04
CA SER A 84 -6.43 -6.21 -8.44
C SER A 84 -5.52 -7.19 -9.19
N TRP A 85 -5.72 -7.34 -10.49
CA TRP A 85 -4.87 -8.16 -11.33
C TRP A 85 -4.39 -7.37 -12.56
N ILE A 86 -3.07 -7.26 -12.73
CA ILE A 86 -2.47 -6.46 -13.80
C ILE A 86 -1.69 -7.32 -14.80
N ARG A 87 -1.79 -6.96 -16.07
CA ARG A 87 -1.02 -7.50 -17.19
C ARG A 87 -0.87 -6.39 -18.25
N ARG A 88 0.04 -6.54 -19.21
CA ARG A 88 0.28 -5.53 -20.26
C ARG A 88 -0.98 -5.11 -21.01
N ASP A 89 -1.92 -6.03 -21.21
CA ASP A 89 -3.22 -5.81 -21.86
C ASP A 89 -4.38 -5.50 -20.88
N ASN A 90 -4.10 -5.44 -19.58
CA ASN A 90 -5.08 -5.31 -18.50
C ASN A 90 -4.51 -4.49 -17.33
N ASN A 91 -4.29 -3.19 -17.51
CA ASN A 91 -3.73 -2.27 -16.49
C ASN A 91 -4.75 -1.17 -16.09
N PHE A 92 -4.34 -0.29 -15.15
CA PHE A 92 -5.06 0.90 -14.67
C PHE A 92 -4.06 1.97 -14.23
N GLY A 93 -4.54 3.19 -14.02
CA GLY A 93 -3.73 4.30 -13.54
C GLY A 93 -3.41 4.31 -12.04
N SER A 94 -4.21 3.66 -11.19
CA SER A 94 -3.91 3.57 -9.75
C SER A 94 -4.69 2.44 -9.06
N PRO A 95 -4.09 1.74 -8.08
CA PRO A 95 -4.84 0.78 -7.28
C PRO A 95 -5.87 1.49 -6.37
N PHE A 96 -6.91 0.77 -5.99
CA PHE A 96 -7.96 1.33 -5.13
C PHE A 96 -7.54 1.38 -3.66
N GLY A 97 -7.91 2.44 -2.95
CA GLY A 97 -7.60 2.60 -1.54
C GLY A 97 -6.16 3.03 -1.31
N ASN A 98 -5.36 2.15 -0.70
CA ASN A 98 -3.99 2.48 -0.28
C ASN A 98 -2.99 2.46 -1.43
N ARG A 99 -1.74 2.83 -1.12
CA ARG A 99 -0.62 2.88 -2.07
C ARG A 99 0.48 1.86 -1.76
N ASN A 100 0.27 1.00 -0.78
CA ASN A 100 1.14 -0.13 -0.44
C ASN A 100 0.33 -1.43 -0.31
N GLY A 101 1.05 -2.55 -0.34
CA GLY A 101 0.51 -3.84 0.03
C GLY A 101 1.41 -4.98 -0.39
N PHE A 102 0.84 -6.09 -0.87
CA PHE A 102 1.61 -7.26 -1.28
C PHE A 102 1.16 -7.85 -2.61
N ILE A 103 2.09 -8.59 -3.22
CA ILE A 103 1.92 -9.32 -4.47
C ILE A 103 2.03 -10.82 -4.17
N LEU A 104 1.19 -11.63 -4.82
CA LEU A 104 1.28 -13.08 -4.78
C LEU A 104 1.95 -13.64 -6.04
N TYR A 105 2.63 -14.78 -5.92
CA TYR A 105 3.03 -15.57 -7.08
C TYR A 105 1.77 -16.04 -7.85
N PRO A 106 1.82 -16.10 -9.20
CA PRO A 106 0.83 -16.84 -9.96
C PRO A 106 0.76 -18.30 -9.49
N PRO A 107 -0.43 -18.93 -9.43
CA PRO A 107 -0.60 -20.29 -8.90
C PRO A 107 0.36 -21.36 -9.45
N GLN A 108 0.67 -21.36 -10.75
CA GLN A 108 1.61 -22.34 -11.35
C GLN A 108 3.09 -22.03 -11.06
N ALA A 109 3.39 -20.83 -10.56
CA ALA A 109 4.73 -20.41 -10.15
C ALA A 109 4.91 -20.37 -8.63
N ALA A 110 3.88 -20.76 -7.86
CA ALA A 110 3.94 -20.78 -6.41
C ALA A 110 5.09 -21.69 -5.92
N PRO A 111 5.97 -21.21 -5.02
CA PRO A 111 7.05 -22.02 -4.48
C PRO A 111 6.55 -23.25 -3.71
N PRO A 112 7.33 -24.35 -3.64
CA PRO A 112 6.99 -25.52 -2.83
C PRO A 112 6.70 -25.14 -1.37
N GLY A 113 5.70 -25.80 -0.77
CA GLY A 113 5.29 -25.54 0.62
C GLY A 113 4.42 -24.29 0.81
N LYS A 114 4.12 -23.55 -0.27
CA LYS A 114 3.16 -22.45 -0.26
C LYS A 114 1.77 -22.90 -0.71
N ILE A 115 0.75 -22.14 -0.32
CA ILE A 115 -0.63 -22.36 -0.77
C ILE A 115 -0.74 -22.04 -2.26
N ALA A 116 -0.54 -23.04 -3.11
CA ALA A 116 -0.60 -22.88 -4.57
C ALA A 116 -2.04 -22.74 -5.10
N ALA A 117 -3.04 -23.23 -4.36
CA ALA A 117 -4.44 -23.28 -4.78
C ALA A 117 -5.23 -21.98 -4.53
N LEU A 118 -4.59 -20.82 -4.68
CA LEU A 118 -5.26 -19.50 -4.62
C LEU A 118 -5.81 -19.13 -6.00
N ASN A 119 -6.69 -19.99 -6.52
CA ASN A 119 -7.31 -19.82 -7.84
C ASN A 119 -8.37 -18.72 -7.80
N VAL A 120 -8.37 -17.82 -8.79
CA VAL A 120 -9.39 -16.76 -8.89
C VAL A 120 -10.78 -17.40 -8.98
N LEU A 121 -11.66 -17.02 -8.04
CA LEU A 121 -13.07 -17.42 -7.98
C LEU A 121 -13.87 -16.73 -9.08
N CYS A 122 -13.68 -15.42 -9.23
CA CYS A 122 -14.34 -14.60 -10.25
C CYS A 122 -13.53 -13.37 -10.60
N THR A 123 -13.82 -12.80 -11.77
CA THR A 123 -13.17 -11.60 -12.29
C THR A 123 -14.20 -10.56 -12.74
N PHE A 124 -13.90 -9.30 -12.46
CA PHE A 124 -14.66 -8.13 -12.87
C PHE A 124 -13.77 -7.18 -13.66
N PRO A 125 -14.21 -6.65 -14.81
CA PRO A 125 -13.42 -5.71 -15.62
C PRO A 125 -13.05 -4.40 -14.89
N ILE A 126 -13.81 -4.03 -13.85
CA ILE A 126 -13.66 -2.84 -13.01
C ILE A 126 -14.07 -3.22 -11.57
N ASN A 127 -13.73 -2.40 -10.57
CA ASN A 127 -14.27 -2.50 -9.22
C ASN A 127 -15.78 -2.79 -9.23
N ALA A 128 -16.20 -3.77 -8.43
CA ALA A 128 -17.54 -4.34 -8.51
C ALA A 128 -18.31 -4.32 -7.18
N ASN A 129 -17.89 -3.51 -6.20
CA ASN A 129 -18.50 -3.45 -4.86
C ASN A 129 -18.69 -4.84 -4.26
N THR A 130 -17.64 -5.67 -4.27
CA THR A 130 -17.72 -7.09 -3.89
C THR A 130 -18.15 -7.31 -2.44
N ASN A 131 -17.97 -6.31 -1.58
CA ASN A 131 -18.51 -6.29 -0.21
C ASN A 131 -20.04 -6.25 -0.15
N GLN A 132 -20.74 -5.90 -1.23
CA GLN A 132 -22.21 -5.85 -1.31
C GLN A 132 -22.81 -7.12 -1.94
N ARG A 133 -22.01 -8.15 -2.20
CA ARG A 133 -22.39 -9.39 -2.90
C ARG A 133 -22.44 -10.56 -1.92
N PRO A 134 -23.62 -10.90 -1.34
CA PRO A 134 -23.69 -11.83 -0.21
C PRO A 134 -23.60 -13.31 -0.61
N THR A 135 -23.63 -13.63 -1.90
CA THR A 135 -23.63 -15.02 -2.40
C THR A 135 -22.40 -15.32 -3.25
N LEU A 136 -22.13 -16.62 -3.45
CA LEU A 136 -21.02 -17.12 -4.26
C LEU A 136 -19.65 -16.53 -3.88
N GLN A 137 -19.45 -16.25 -2.58
CA GLN A 137 -18.22 -15.66 -2.04
C GLN A 137 -17.86 -14.31 -2.67
N GLY A 138 -18.86 -13.45 -2.90
CA GLY A 138 -18.67 -12.15 -3.53
C GLY A 138 -18.75 -12.18 -5.06
N CYS A 139 -18.88 -13.35 -5.68
CA CYS A 139 -19.02 -13.49 -7.13
C CYS A 139 -20.48 -13.38 -7.62
N GLY A 140 -21.45 -13.40 -6.71
CA GLY A 140 -22.87 -13.32 -7.01
C GLY A 140 -23.36 -11.88 -7.23
N PRO A 141 -24.69 -11.68 -7.36
CA PRO A 141 -25.28 -10.35 -7.50
C PRO A 141 -25.09 -9.46 -6.28
N ILE A 142 -25.18 -8.15 -6.51
CA ILE A 142 -25.41 -7.17 -5.44
C ILE A 142 -26.86 -7.30 -4.98
N ARG A 143 -27.08 -7.32 -3.66
CA ARG A 143 -28.42 -7.41 -3.07
C ARG A 143 -29.34 -6.29 -3.59
N GLY A 144 -30.47 -6.67 -4.17
CA GLY A 144 -31.46 -5.75 -4.76
C GLY A 144 -31.14 -5.29 -6.20
N TYR A 145 -30.05 -5.77 -6.80
CA TYR A 145 -29.66 -5.51 -8.19
C TYR A 145 -29.40 -6.81 -8.96
N GLU A 146 -30.08 -7.90 -8.60
CA GLU A 146 -29.85 -9.23 -9.15
C GLU A 146 -30.01 -9.25 -10.68
N GLN A 147 -31.03 -8.58 -11.21
CA GLN A 147 -31.32 -8.54 -12.65
C GLN A 147 -30.22 -7.86 -13.50
N THR A 148 -29.33 -7.09 -12.88
CA THR A 148 -28.27 -6.34 -13.58
C THR A 148 -26.87 -6.68 -13.11
N THR A 149 -26.69 -7.37 -11.99
CA THR A 149 -25.37 -7.62 -11.38
C THR A 149 -25.09 -9.07 -11.02
N ASP A 150 -26.01 -10.01 -11.30
CA ASP A 150 -25.71 -11.44 -11.26
C ASP A 150 -24.51 -11.77 -12.16
N THR A 151 -24.00 -12.99 -12.09
CA THR A 151 -22.89 -13.45 -12.94
C THR A 151 -23.18 -13.14 -14.40
N CYS A 152 -22.15 -12.77 -15.16
CA CYS A 152 -22.30 -12.45 -16.58
C CYS A 152 -22.89 -13.64 -17.35
N GLN A 153 -22.58 -14.87 -16.94
CA GLN A 153 -23.20 -16.09 -17.45
C GLN A 153 -24.72 -16.12 -17.25
N THR A 154 -25.22 -15.82 -16.05
CA THR A 154 -26.67 -15.75 -15.77
C THR A 154 -27.35 -14.65 -16.58
N LEU A 155 -26.67 -13.52 -16.80
CA LEU A 155 -27.22 -12.37 -17.51
C LEU A 155 -27.09 -12.45 -19.04
N GLY A 156 -26.56 -13.55 -19.59
CA GLY A 156 -26.36 -13.73 -21.04
C GLY A 156 -25.30 -12.80 -21.63
N VAL A 157 -24.28 -12.43 -20.84
CA VAL A 157 -23.16 -11.58 -21.26
C VAL A 157 -21.93 -12.47 -21.49
N ASP A 158 -21.73 -12.85 -22.74
CA ASP A 158 -20.69 -13.80 -23.16
C ASP A 158 -19.50 -13.14 -23.88
N THR A 159 -19.61 -11.84 -24.19
CA THR A 159 -18.60 -11.11 -24.96
C THR A 159 -18.29 -9.76 -24.33
N ALA A 160 -17.07 -9.27 -24.58
CA ALA A 160 -16.63 -7.94 -24.16
C ALA A 160 -17.54 -6.82 -24.68
N ARG A 161 -17.98 -6.93 -25.95
CA ARG A 161 -18.90 -5.97 -26.58
C ARG A 161 -20.24 -5.91 -25.84
N GLN A 162 -20.85 -7.07 -25.54
CA GLN A 162 -22.09 -7.11 -24.77
C GLN A 162 -21.92 -6.49 -23.37
N TRP A 163 -20.78 -6.71 -22.73
CA TRP A 163 -20.49 -6.10 -21.43
C TRP A 163 -20.42 -4.57 -21.53
N LEU A 164 -19.69 -4.05 -22.52
CA LEU A 164 -19.55 -2.60 -22.76
C LEU A 164 -20.90 -1.94 -23.12
N GLU A 165 -21.73 -2.60 -23.93
CA GLU A 165 -23.08 -2.13 -24.28
C GLU A 165 -24.03 -2.14 -23.07
N LYS A 166 -23.92 -3.14 -22.20
CA LYS A 166 -24.79 -3.28 -21.01
C LYS A 166 -24.41 -2.32 -19.88
N TYR A 167 -23.12 -1.99 -19.74
CA TYR A 167 -22.60 -1.17 -18.63
C TYR A 167 -21.89 0.12 -19.09
N PRO A 168 -22.58 1.04 -19.80
CA PRO A 168 -21.99 2.32 -20.19
C PRO A 168 -21.64 3.22 -18.99
N GLN A 169 -22.22 2.95 -17.81
CA GLN A 169 -22.02 3.67 -16.55
C GLN A 169 -21.33 2.80 -15.49
N ALA A 170 -20.38 1.95 -15.89
CA ALA A 170 -19.71 1.01 -14.99
C ALA A 170 -18.95 1.66 -13.81
N GLY A 171 -18.75 2.98 -13.83
CA GLY A 171 -18.20 3.74 -12.69
C GLY A 171 -19.10 3.77 -11.45
N ASN A 172 -20.35 3.30 -11.55
CA ASN A 172 -21.20 3.06 -10.37
C ASN A 172 -20.94 1.69 -9.69
N PHE A 173 -20.03 0.89 -10.26
CA PHE A 173 -19.59 -0.43 -9.80
C PHE A 173 -20.71 -1.49 -9.70
N ARG A 174 -21.87 -1.23 -10.32
CA ARG A 174 -23.01 -2.17 -10.43
C ARG A 174 -22.93 -2.90 -11.77
N VAL A 175 -21.95 -3.79 -11.88
CA VAL A 175 -21.66 -4.58 -13.08
C VAL A 175 -21.75 -6.08 -12.82
N CYS A 176 -21.89 -6.90 -13.87
CA CYS A 176 -21.62 -8.33 -13.76
C CYS A 176 -20.13 -8.62 -13.87
N GLY A 177 -19.71 -9.75 -13.30
CA GLY A 177 -18.42 -10.39 -13.53
C GLY A 177 -18.61 -11.86 -13.86
N TRP A 178 -17.52 -12.53 -14.26
CA TRP A 178 -17.56 -13.94 -14.60
C TRP A 178 -17.12 -14.80 -13.42
N ASP A 179 -17.99 -15.72 -13.00
CA ASP A 179 -17.61 -16.79 -12.06
C ASP A 179 -16.79 -17.86 -12.79
N LEU A 180 -15.52 -18.03 -12.42
CA LEU A 180 -14.59 -18.94 -13.09
C LEU A 180 -14.73 -20.38 -12.62
N ARG A 181 -15.60 -20.64 -11.62
CA ARG A 181 -15.92 -21.97 -11.12
C ARG A 181 -17.13 -22.58 -11.84
N ASP A 182 -17.81 -21.81 -12.70
CA ASP A 182 -18.95 -22.30 -13.47
C ASP A 182 -18.50 -23.38 -14.46
N ALA A 183 -18.86 -24.63 -14.15
CA ALA A 183 -18.51 -25.80 -14.94
C ALA A 183 -19.13 -25.80 -16.35
N ARG A 184 -20.12 -24.92 -16.63
CA ARG A 184 -20.75 -24.79 -17.95
C ARG A 184 -19.87 -24.03 -18.95
N GLY A 185 -18.90 -23.25 -18.46
CA GLY A 185 -18.05 -22.38 -19.28
C GLY A 185 -16.60 -22.86 -19.42
N ALA A 186 -15.89 -22.28 -20.38
CA ALA A 186 -14.43 -22.36 -20.44
C ALA A 186 -13.86 -21.22 -19.58
N ALA A 187 -13.33 -21.54 -18.40
CA ALA A 187 -12.83 -20.53 -17.47
C ALA A 187 -11.79 -19.59 -18.12
N ALA A 188 -10.93 -20.11 -19.01
CA ALA A 188 -9.95 -19.29 -19.72
C ALA A 188 -10.61 -18.25 -20.62
N LYS A 189 -11.65 -18.65 -21.37
CA LYS A 189 -12.42 -17.74 -22.22
C LYS A 189 -13.12 -16.66 -21.40
N SER A 190 -13.75 -17.02 -20.28
CA SER A 190 -14.43 -16.06 -19.41
C SER A 190 -13.47 -15.04 -18.82
N PHE A 191 -12.30 -15.49 -18.35
CA PHE A 191 -11.27 -14.59 -17.84
C PHE A 191 -10.74 -13.65 -18.92
N GLN A 192 -10.44 -14.18 -20.12
CA GLN A 192 -9.98 -13.37 -21.25
C GLN A 192 -11.04 -12.39 -21.75
N THR A 193 -12.33 -12.74 -21.66
CA THR A 193 -13.44 -11.84 -22.00
C THR A 193 -13.51 -10.66 -21.04
N ALA A 194 -13.24 -10.88 -19.75
CA ALA A 194 -13.16 -9.79 -18.76
C ALA A 194 -12.02 -8.82 -19.07
N ILE A 195 -10.85 -9.34 -19.48
CA ILE A 195 -9.71 -8.53 -19.93
C ILE A 195 -10.10 -7.69 -21.15
N GLN A 196 -10.69 -8.31 -22.17
CA GLN A 196 -11.13 -7.60 -23.38
C GLN A 196 -12.20 -6.53 -23.09
N ALA A 197 -13.13 -6.80 -22.17
CA ALA A 197 -14.13 -5.81 -21.73
C ALA A 197 -13.45 -4.60 -21.09
N ARG A 198 -12.42 -4.82 -20.28
CA ARG A 198 -11.63 -3.75 -19.69
C ARG A 198 -10.86 -2.95 -20.74
N THR A 199 -10.19 -3.62 -21.68
CA THR A 199 -9.46 -2.96 -22.77
C THR A 199 -10.35 -2.02 -23.57
N GLY A 200 -11.62 -2.40 -23.78
CA GLY A 200 -12.59 -1.59 -24.51
C GLY A 200 -13.27 -0.45 -23.72
N MET A 201 -12.98 -0.29 -22.42
CA MET A 201 -13.55 0.80 -21.62
C MET A 201 -13.10 2.18 -22.11
N PRO A 202 -13.85 3.27 -21.87
CA PRO A 202 -13.38 4.63 -22.06
C PRO A 202 -12.29 5.02 -21.04
N GLU A 203 -11.51 6.06 -21.34
CA GLU A 203 -10.39 6.53 -20.50
C GLU A 203 -10.79 6.81 -19.05
N ALA A 204 -11.96 7.44 -18.86
CA ALA A 204 -12.48 7.77 -17.53
C ALA A 204 -12.67 6.55 -16.62
N LEU A 205 -13.00 5.38 -17.19
CA LEU A 205 -13.21 4.14 -16.43
C LEU A 205 -11.93 3.31 -16.28
N TRP A 206 -10.99 3.44 -17.21
CA TRP A 206 -9.71 2.71 -17.15
C TRP A 206 -8.87 3.08 -15.93
N ARG A 207 -8.95 4.32 -15.45
CA ARG A 207 -8.23 4.76 -14.23
C ARG A 207 -8.65 3.97 -12.99
N VAL A 208 -9.85 3.39 -12.99
CA VAL A 208 -10.35 2.56 -11.90
C VAL A 208 -9.77 1.15 -12.01
N ASN A 209 -9.37 0.60 -10.88
CA ASN A 209 -8.89 -0.78 -10.76
C ASN A 209 -9.91 -1.79 -11.31
N ASN A 210 -9.41 -2.94 -11.76
CA ASN A 210 -10.22 -4.15 -11.90
C ASN A 210 -10.28 -4.88 -10.56
N GLU A 211 -11.05 -5.96 -10.51
CA GLU A 211 -11.18 -6.75 -9.30
C GLU A 211 -11.27 -8.24 -9.60
N VAL A 212 -10.44 -9.02 -8.92
CA VAL A 212 -10.51 -10.48 -8.88
C VAL A 212 -10.68 -10.93 -7.43
N LEU A 213 -11.51 -11.95 -7.21
CA LEU A 213 -11.67 -12.54 -5.87
C LEU A 213 -10.91 -13.86 -5.79
N LEU A 214 -10.05 -13.99 -4.79
CA LEU A 214 -9.36 -15.23 -4.44
C LEU A 214 -10.07 -15.90 -3.25
N PRO A 215 -9.97 -17.23 -3.07
CA PRO A 215 -10.45 -17.88 -1.87
C PRO A 215 -9.72 -17.33 -0.64
N VAL A 216 -10.45 -17.17 0.46
CA VAL A 216 -9.85 -16.86 1.75
C VAL A 216 -9.03 -18.06 2.26
N TRP A 217 -7.88 -17.79 2.87
CA TRP A 217 -7.08 -18.78 3.59
C TRP A 217 -7.43 -18.73 5.09
N ARG A 218 -6.88 -19.66 5.90
CA ARG A 218 -7.11 -19.59 7.35
C ARG A 218 -6.29 -18.47 7.97
N ARG A 219 -6.88 -17.86 9.01
CA ARG A 219 -6.13 -17.03 9.95
C ARG A 219 -5.11 -17.91 10.65
N ASP A 220 -3.83 -17.58 10.54
CA ASP A 220 -2.62 -18.35 10.93
C ASP A 220 -1.76 -18.87 9.78
N GLN A 221 -2.22 -18.78 8.54
CA GLN A 221 -1.48 -19.27 7.37
C GLN A 221 -0.64 -18.20 6.64
N GLY A 222 -0.42 -17.01 7.22
CA GLY A 222 0.34 -15.95 6.56
C GLY A 222 1.74 -16.37 6.09
N GLY A 223 2.42 -17.24 6.84
CA GLY A 223 3.74 -17.80 6.48
C GLY A 223 3.71 -18.82 5.36
N GLU A 224 2.53 -19.38 5.05
CA GLU A 224 2.28 -20.35 3.98
C GLU A 224 1.77 -19.67 2.69
N LEU A 225 1.46 -18.38 2.73
CA LEU A 225 1.08 -17.65 1.53
C LEU A 225 2.22 -17.63 0.51
N PRO A 226 1.89 -17.73 -0.79
CA PRO A 226 2.85 -17.50 -1.87
C PRO A 226 3.08 -16.00 -2.03
N LEU A 227 3.47 -15.30 -0.96
CA LEU A 227 3.77 -13.88 -0.96
C LEU A 227 5.10 -13.68 -1.71
N HIS A 228 5.02 -12.95 -2.81
CA HIS A 228 6.14 -12.72 -3.72
C HIS A 228 7.00 -11.53 -3.29
N SER A 229 6.34 -10.40 -3.03
CA SER A 229 6.95 -9.13 -2.66
C SER A 229 5.93 -8.26 -1.92
N PHE A 230 6.40 -7.42 -1.01
CA PHE A 230 5.66 -6.23 -0.62
C PHE A 230 5.86 -5.17 -1.70
N PHE A 231 4.92 -4.23 -1.83
CA PHE A 231 5.04 -3.16 -2.80
C PHE A 231 4.58 -1.82 -2.24
N TYR A 232 5.08 -0.76 -2.87
CA TYR A 232 4.56 0.60 -2.74
C TYR A 232 4.48 1.26 -4.12
N VAL A 233 3.56 2.23 -4.26
CA VAL A 233 3.42 3.02 -5.48
C VAL A 233 4.51 4.09 -5.52
N GLU A 234 5.15 4.24 -6.68
CA GLU A 234 6.20 5.24 -6.89
C GLU A 234 5.77 6.66 -6.45
N GLY A 235 6.69 7.36 -5.79
CA GLY A 235 6.46 8.70 -5.25
C GLY A 235 5.64 8.74 -3.95
N GLN A 236 5.25 7.61 -3.37
CA GLN A 236 4.46 7.54 -2.12
C GLN A 236 5.34 7.08 -0.96
N GLN A 237 5.98 8.03 -0.25
CA GLN A 237 6.91 7.72 0.85
C GLN A 237 6.20 7.07 2.06
N ASP A 238 4.97 7.49 2.37
CA ASP A 238 4.18 6.87 3.43
C ASP A 238 3.91 5.39 3.15
N ALA A 239 3.68 5.06 1.88
CA ALA A 239 3.47 3.70 1.40
C ALA A 239 4.75 2.86 1.46
N LEU A 240 5.92 3.46 1.18
CA LEU A 240 7.21 2.81 1.40
C LEU A 240 7.42 2.45 2.87
N ALA A 241 7.16 3.38 3.79
CA ALA A 241 7.27 3.12 5.23
C ALA A 241 6.35 1.96 5.67
N LYS A 242 5.10 1.94 5.19
CA LYS A 242 4.15 0.84 5.47
C LYS A 242 4.61 -0.50 4.86
N ALA A 243 5.15 -0.51 3.65
CA ALA A 243 5.70 -1.72 3.03
C ALA A 243 6.94 -2.26 3.76
N GLN A 244 7.82 -1.36 4.23
CA GLN A 244 8.96 -1.70 5.07
C GLN A 244 8.53 -2.26 6.43
N PHE A 245 7.49 -1.67 7.04
CA PHE A 245 6.92 -2.17 8.29
C PHE A 245 6.43 -3.62 8.14
N ASP A 246 5.71 -3.89 7.06
CA ASP A 246 5.22 -5.22 6.74
C ASP A 246 6.36 -6.21 6.44
N GLN A 247 7.40 -5.76 5.71
CA GLN A 247 8.62 -6.55 5.48
C GLN A 247 9.29 -6.98 6.79
N ILE A 248 9.50 -6.03 7.72
CA ILE A 248 10.14 -6.30 9.02
C ILE A 248 9.36 -7.36 9.78
N ARG A 249 8.03 -7.18 9.88
CA ARG A 249 7.17 -8.08 10.66
C ARG A 249 7.07 -9.46 10.04
N TYR A 250 7.03 -9.56 8.71
CA TYR A 250 6.99 -10.85 8.01
C TYR A 250 8.30 -11.62 8.23
N ALA A 251 9.45 -10.93 8.14
CA ALA A 251 10.75 -11.52 8.41
C ALA A 251 10.87 -12.00 9.88
N GLN A 252 10.40 -11.21 10.84
CA GLN A 252 10.42 -11.58 12.26
C GLN A 252 9.52 -12.79 12.55
N MET A 253 8.29 -12.80 12.01
CA MET A 253 7.28 -13.80 12.32
C MET A 253 7.54 -15.14 11.61
N TYR A 254 7.99 -15.10 10.37
CA TYR A 254 8.10 -16.30 9.52
C TYR A 254 9.52 -16.65 9.10
N GLN A 255 10.52 -15.84 9.46
CA GLN A 255 11.92 -16.03 9.06
C GLN A 255 12.07 -16.08 7.52
N GLN A 256 11.24 -15.31 6.82
CA GLN A 256 11.20 -15.23 5.36
C GLN A 256 11.54 -13.82 4.91
N LEU A 257 12.56 -13.71 4.05
CA LEU A 257 13.00 -12.44 3.47
C LEU A 257 12.21 -12.15 2.20
N ILE A 258 11.22 -11.27 2.32
CA ILE A 258 10.39 -10.80 1.22
C ILE A 258 10.85 -9.40 0.82
N PRO A 259 11.15 -9.14 -0.47
CA PRO A 259 11.59 -7.82 -0.92
C PRO A 259 10.43 -6.83 -0.98
N VAL A 260 10.74 -5.56 -0.78
CA VAL A 260 9.89 -4.41 -1.15
C VAL A 260 10.21 -4.02 -2.59
N VAL A 261 9.19 -3.89 -3.43
CA VAL A 261 9.29 -3.50 -4.85
C VAL A 261 8.56 -2.18 -5.09
N ARG A 262 9.18 -1.25 -5.82
CA ARG A 262 8.53 -0.02 -6.28
C ARG A 262 7.69 -0.31 -7.52
N VAL A 263 6.45 0.18 -7.55
CA VAL A 263 5.52 0.00 -8.67
C VAL A 263 5.09 1.35 -9.23
N ALA A 264 5.42 1.63 -10.48
CA ALA A 264 4.94 2.81 -11.18
C ALA A 264 3.74 2.43 -12.06
N PHE A 265 2.57 3.01 -11.75
CA PHE A 265 1.37 2.81 -12.55
C PHE A 265 1.34 3.81 -13.73
N PRO A 266 0.83 3.40 -14.90
CA PRO A 266 0.84 4.25 -16.10
C PRO A 266 -0.09 5.45 -15.96
N ALA A 267 0.27 6.59 -16.58
CA ALA A 267 -0.55 7.80 -16.57
C ALA A 267 -1.77 7.72 -17.50
N ASP A 268 -1.69 6.89 -18.54
CA ASP A 268 -2.69 6.65 -19.57
C ASP A 268 -2.68 5.18 -20.05
N LYS A 269 -3.66 4.79 -20.85
CA LYS A 269 -3.81 3.42 -21.37
C LYS A 269 -2.66 2.88 -22.21
N ALA A 270 -1.93 3.73 -22.91
CA ALA A 270 -0.82 3.31 -23.76
C ALA A 270 0.43 3.02 -22.92
N GLY A 271 0.50 3.56 -21.70
CA GLY A 271 1.54 3.30 -20.74
C GLY A 271 1.56 1.85 -20.22
N SER A 272 2.68 1.47 -19.63
CA SER A 272 2.88 0.17 -18.97
C SER A 272 3.18 0.37 -17.49
N VAL A 273 2.85 -0.63 -16.67
CA VAL A 273 3.29 -0.67 -15.28
C VAL A 273 4.79 -1.00 -15.26
N ALA A 274 5.57 -0.26 -14.48
CA ALA A 274 6.97 -0.56 -14.25
C ALA A 274 7.17 -1.11 -12.82
N PHE A 275 8.17 -1.99 -12.70
CA PHE A 275 8.56 -2.62 -11.45
C PHE A 275 10.06 -2.41 -11.28
N ASP A 276 10.46 -1.90 -10.12
CA ASP A 276 11.86 -1.64 -9.80
C ASP A 276 12.18 -2.09 -8.37
N TYR A 277 13.45 -2.42 -8.16
CA TYR A 277 14.01 -2.79 -6.88
C TYR A 277 15.15 -1.84 -6.56
N GLU A 278 15.11 -1.25 -5.38
CA GLU A 278 16.20 -0.43 -4.87
C GLU A 278 16.62 -0.98 -3.49
N PRO A 279 17.92 -1.24 -3.25
CA PRO A 279 18.40 -1.72 -1.96
C PRO A 279 18.00 -0.79 -0.80
N GLN A 280 17.96 0.52 -1.03
CA GLN A 280 17.58 1.53 -0.03
C GLN A 280 16.10 1.48 0.38
N ASP A 281 15.25 0.82 -0.40
CA ASP A 281 13.84 0.62 -0.05
C ASP A 281 13.65 -0.53 0.94
N GLN A 282 14.69 -1.35 1.19
CA GLN A 282 14.64 -2.44 2.15
C GLN A 282 14.94 -1.95 3.56
N ALA A 283 14.18 -2.43 4.54
CA ALA A 283 14.44 -2.13 5.95
C ALA A 283 15.21 -3.25 6.66
N VAL A 284 14.95 -4.51 6.28
CA VAL A 284 15.63 -5.67 6.89
C VAL A 284 17.06 -5.78 6.38
N GLY A 285 18.01 -5.97 7.30
CA GLY A 285 19.44 -6.09 6.97
C GLY A 285 20.18 -4.75 6.87
N HIS A 286 19.48 -3.62 6.96
CA HIS A 286 20.07 -2.28 6.92
C HIS A 286 20.26 -1.67 8.32
N PRO A 287 21.24 -0.78 8.52
CA PRO A 287 21.39 -0.02 9.75
C PRO A 287 20.17 0.86 10.03
N THR A 288 19.85 1.05 11.31
CA THR A 288 18.79 1.97 11.76
C THR A 288 19.08 3.41 11.32
N PRO A 289 18.22 4.03 10.49
CA PRO A 289 18.41 5.42 10.08
C PRO A 289 18.22 6.39 11.24
N THR A 290 19.15 7.33 11.39
CA THR A 290 19.13 8.41 12.40
C THR A 290 19.37 9.77 11.74
N PRO A 291 18.44 10.25 10.89
CA PRO A 291 18.58 11.57 10.28
C PRO A 291 18.54 12.66 11.35
N SER A 292 19.35 13.70 11.15
CA SER A 292 19.27 14.94 11.93
C SER A 292 18.72 16.01 11.01
N ILE A 293 17.59 16.62 11.36
CA ILE A 293 16.95 17.62 10.52
C ILE A 293 17.37 18.99 11.04
N ASP A 294 17.95 19.77 10.15
CA ASP A 294 18.36 21.14 10.40
C ASP A 294 17.82 22.01 9.26
N PHE A 295 17.05 23.03 9.62
CA PHE A 295 16.43 23.96 8.68
C PHE A 295 17.31 25.17 8.39
N GLU A 296 18.41 25.39 9.14
CA GLU A 296 19.28 26.57 9.02
C GLU A 296 19.94 26.70 7.65
N ASN A 297 20.17 25.57 6.99
CA ASN A 297 20.79 25.53 5.67
C ASN A 297 19.80 25.69 4.51
N LEU A 298 18.50 25.80 4.80
CA LEU A 298 17.46 25.87 3.78
C LEU A 298 17.12 27.32 3.40
N ALA A 299 16.62 27.52 2.19
CA ALA A 299 16.17 28.83 1.72
C ALA A 299 14.83 29.21 2.37
N VAL A 300 14.73 30.43 2.90
CA VAL A 300 13.47 30.98 3.42
C VAL A 300 12.51 31.20 2.26
N GLY A 301 11.26 30.78 2.44
CA GLY A 301 10.22 30.95 1.43
C GLY A 301 9.17 29.85 1.47
N GLN A 302 8.13 30.05 0.67
CA GLN A 302 7.08 29.06 0.49
C GLN A 302 7.57 27.91 -0.38
N SER A 303 7.17 26.69 -0.02
CA SER A 303 7.36 25.50 -0.82
C SER A 303 6.15 24.58 -0.65
N ALA A 304 5.93 23.67 -1.59
CA ALA A 304 5.00 22.56 -1.43
C ALA A 304 5.66 21.38 -0.69
N GLU A 305 6.99 21.37 -0.65
CA GLU A 305 7.79 20.31 -0.04
C GLU A 305 9.08 20.89 0.55
N VAL A 306 9.45 20.46 1.75
CA VAL A 306 10.73 20.79 2.38
C VAL A 306 11.48 19.50 2.62
N SER A 307 12.73 19.41 2.16
CA SER A 307 13.56 18.21 2.34
C SER A 307 14.87 18.57 3.03
N SER A 308 15.22 17.83 4.09
CA SER A 308 16.47 17.99 4.84
C SER A 308 16.99 16.62 5.29
N ASN A 309 18.25 16.32 4.96
CA ASN A 309 18.95 15.08 5.32
C ASN A 309 18.14 13.79 5.09
N GLY A 310 17.46 13.71 3.94
CA GLY A 310 16.69 12.53 3.52
C GLY A 310 15.30 12.41 4.14
N VAL A 311 14.87 13.40 4.94
CA VAL A 311 13.50 13.50 5.44
C VAL A 311 12.77 14.60 4.67
N THR A 312 11.61 14.24 4.15
CA THR A 312 10.76 15.11 3.35
C THR A 312 9.49 15.44 4.13
N PHE A 313 9.19 16.73 4.20
CA PHE A 313 7.98 17.31 4.78
C PHE A 313 7.03 17.70 3.65
N SER A 314 5.87 17.05 3.62
CA SER A 314 4.77 17.41 2.72
C SER A 314 3.98 18.58 3.31
N LEU A 315 3.72 19.59 2.49
CA LEU A 315 2.98 20.80 2.85
C LEU A 315 1.73 20.86 1.96
N GLU A 316 0.59 20.40 2.49
CA GLU A 316 -0.65 20.36 1.71
C GLU A 316 -1.13 21.79 1.35
N ARG A 317 -1.67 21.97 0.13
CA ARG A 317 -2.37 23.17 -0.38
C ARG A 317 -1.85 24.51 0.16
N HIS A 318 -0.85 25.12 -0.49
CA HIS A 318 -0.33 26.48 -0.25
C HIS A 318 -0.53 26.99 1.18
N ASN A 319 0.46 26.84 2.09
CA ASN A 319 0.82 27.71 3.23
C ASN A 319 1.58 26.93 4.37
N ARG A 320 2.86 27.07 4.69
CA ARG A 320 4.05 27.82 4.22
C ARG A 320 5.28 26.89 4.40
N GLY A 321 6.47 27.37 4.05
CA GLY A 321 7.71 26.56 4.01
C GLY A 321 8.69 26.91 5.13
N ILE A 322 9.88 27.38 4.77
CA ILE A 322 10.90 27.78 5.75
C ILE A 322 10.72 29.25 6.11
N SER A 323 10.55 29.51 7.40
CA SER A 323 10.44 30.84 8.00
C SER A 323 11.70 31.18 8.78
N LYS A 324 11.88 32.47 9.06
CA LYS A 324 12.92 33.01 9.96
C LYS A 324 12.33 34.04 10.92
N GLU A 325 11.00 34.08 11.05
CA GLU A 325 10.32 35.00 11.94
C GLU A 325 10.72 34.71 13.40
N PRO A 326 10.97 35.73 14.22
CA PRO A 326 11.46 35.52 15.58
C PRO A 326 10.33 35.03 16.51
N HIS A 327 10.61 33.96 17.26
CA HIS A 327 9.71 33.40 18.27
C HIS A 327 10.31 33.49 19.68
N GLU A 328 10.56 34.71 20.17
CA GLU A 328 11.23 34.95 21.47
C GLU A 328 10.50 34.28 22.66
N ALA A 329 9.17 34.22 22.60
CA ALA A 329 8.34 33.57 23.61
C ALA A 329 8.61 32.05 23.75
N SER A 330 9.22 31.42 22.73
CA SER A 330 9.68 30.03 22.77
C SER A 330 10.89 29.81 23.67
N LYS A 331 11.52 30.88 24.18
CA LYS A 331 12.74 30.84 25.01
C LYS A 331 13.88 30.05 24.35
N GLY A 332 13.97 30.13 23.01
CA GLY A 332 15.00 29.47 22.21
C GLY A 332 14.66 28.06 21.76
N GLN A 333 13.43 27.56 22.00
CA GLN A 333 12.98 26.27 21.46
C GLN A 333 12.78 26.32 19.95
N ILE A 334 12.31 27.46 19.44
CA ILE A 334 12.24 27.79 18.01
C ILE A 334 13.23 28.93 17.77
N SER A 335 14.27 28.68 16.98
CA SER A 335 15.34 29.65 16.78
C SER A 335 15.84 29.62 15.34
N GLY A 336 16.22 30.78 14.80
CA GLY A 336 16.73 30.85 13.44
C GLY A 336 15.65 30.44 12.42
N LYS A 337 16.02 29.53 11.51
CA LYS A 337 15.11 29.02 10.48
C LYS A 337 14.37 27.79 10.97
N HIS A 338 13.08 27.75 10.70
CA HIS A 338 12.20 26.66 11.12
C HIS A 338 11.14 26.41 10.06
N LEU A 339 10.49 25.24 10.15
CA LEU A 339 9.33 24.93 9.34
C LEU A 339 8.10 25.64 9.93
N GLU A 340 7.37 26.38 9.10
CA GLU A 340 6.16 27.11 9.45
C GLU A 340 5.05 26.67 8.51
N VAL A 341 3.96 26.11 9.04
CA VAL A 341 2.77 25.69 8.27
C VAL A 341 1.51 26.22 8.93
N ASP A 342 0.46 26.49 8.16
CA ASP A 342 -0.85 26.83 8.73
C ASP A 342 -1.86 25.66 8.63
N THR A 343 -1.33 24.48 8.32
CA THR A 343 -2.09 23.27 8.04
C THR A 343 -1.38 22.05 8.60
N THR A 344 -1.90 20.87 8.28
CA THR A 344 -1.25 19.61 8.58
C THR A 344 0.02 19.44 7.74
N THR A 345 1.12 19.08 8.41
CA THR A 345 2.35 18.64 7.76
C THR A 345 2.68 17.21 8.15
N GLN A 346 3.30 16.49 7.22
CA GLN A 346 3.65 15.09 7.40
C GLN A 346 5.10 14.87 7.01
N PHE A 347 5.80 14.05 7.79
CA PHE A 347 7.10 13.52 7.41
C PHE A 347 7.19 12.02 7.69
N VAL A 348 8.07 11.36 6.94
CA VAL A 348 8.22 9.91 6.97
C VAL A 348 9.62 9.54 7.44
N LEU A 349 9.70 8.63 8.42
CA LEU A 349 10.93 8.03 8.88
C LEU A 349 10.97 6.57 8.41
N THR A 350 11.82 6.25 7.44
CA THR A 350 11.96 4.90 6.89
C THR A 350 12.94 4.04 7.70
N GLY A 351 13.02 2.74 7.39
CA GLY A 351 14.00 1.80 7.92
C GLY A 351 13.67 1.21 9.30
N ALA A 352 14.39 0.15 9.67
CA ALA A 352 14.13 -0.64 10.88
C ALA A 352 14.80 -0.05 12.14
N GLY A 353 14.32 -0.48 13.31
CA GLY A 353 14.96 -0.25 14.60
C GLY A 353 14.23 0.76 15.48
N ARG A 354 14.50 0.64 16.79
CA ARG A 354 13.88 1.47 17.81
C ARG A 354 14.57 2.83 17.89
N ARG A 355 13.78 3.91 17.85
CA ARG A 355 14.29 5.28 17.76
C ARG A 355 13.51 6.23 18.66
N LEU A 356 14.23 7.18 19.25
CA LEU A 356 13.67 8.36 19.90
C LEU A 356 13.62 9.49 18.85
N VAL A 357 12.44 10.05 18.65
CA VAL A 357 12.20 11.22 17.81
C VAL A 357 11.90 12.37 18.74
N SER A 358 12.76 13.40 18.76
CA SER A 358 12.57 14.59 19.60
C SER A 358 12.50 15.82 18.70
N PHE A 359 11.57 16.73 18.97
CA PHE A 359 11.45 18.00 18.23
C PHE A 359 10.88 19.11 19.11
N SER A 360 11.18 20.36 18.73
CA SER A 360 10.51 21.55 19.24
C SER A 360 9.31 21.88 18.37
N TRP A 361 8.23 22.34 18.99
CA TRP A 361 7.02 22.74 18.29
C TRP A 361 6.50 24.07 18.84
N GLY A 362 5.69 24.75 18.02
CA GLY A 362 4.85 25.85 18.49
C GLY A 362 3.55 25.93 17.71
N CYS A 363 2.46 26.34 18.34
CA CYS A 363 1.18 26.55 17.65
C CYS A 363 0.33 27.61 18.36
N ASN A 364 -0.54 28.31 17.62
CA ASN A 364 -1.44 29.35 18.15
C ASN A 364 -2.91 28.92 18.24
N SER A 365 -3.20 27.64 18.01
CA SER A 365 -4.52 27.03 18.15
C SER A 365 -4.33 25.60 18.63
N TRP A 366 -5.39 24.79 18.61
CA TRP A 366 -5.28 23.38 18.93
C TRP A 366 -4.28 22.72 17.99
N CYS A 367 -3.37 21.93 18.55
CA CYS A 367 -2.41 21.19 17.74
C CYS A 367 -2.03 19.86 18.38
N GLY A 368 -1.66 18.89 17.53
CA GLY A 368 -1.34 17.54 17.94
C GLY A 368 -0.38 16.86 16.97
N VAL A 369 0.15 15.72 17.41
CA VAL A 369 0.95 14.81 16.59
C VAL A 369 0.32 13.43 16.57
N GLN A 370 0.29 12.81 15.40
CA GLN A 370 -0.24 11.48 15.17
C GLN A 370 0.79 10.60 14.48
N THR A 371 0.85 9.33 14.88
CA THR A 371 1.59 8.27 14.17
C THR A 371 0.61 7.38 13.40
N ALA A 372 0.90 7.09 12.12
CA ALA A 372 -0.02 6.31 11.29
C ALA A 372 0.14 4.80 11.53
N ILE A 373 1.36 4.30 11.75
CA ILE A 373 1.65 2.88 11.94
C ILE A 373 1.50 2.50 13.42
N GLY A 374 2.00 3.34 14.32
CA GLY A 374 1.83 3.20 15.77
C GLY A 374 0.39 3.40 16.25
N GLU A 375 -0.44 4.11 15.48
CA GLU A 375 -1.82 4.49 15.85
C GLU A 375 -1.89 5.29 17.16
N GLU A 376 -0.86 6.08 17.45
CA GLU A 376 -0.79 6.96 18.62
C GLU A 376 -1.16 8.38 18.25
N TYR A 377 -1.82 9.09 19.17
CA TYR A 377 -2.10 10.51 19.08
C TYR A 377 -1.66 11.17 20.37
N VAL A 378 -0.93 12.28 20.25
CA VAL A 378 -0.50 13.13 21.36
C VAL A 378 -0.98 14.54 21.09
N GLU A 379 -1.75 15.06 22.04
CA GLU A 379 -2.15 16.45 22.04
C GLU A 379 -0.98 17.31 22.52
N LEU A 380 -0.61 18.31 21.72
CA LEU A 380 0.48 19.23 22.04
C LEU A 380 -0.07 20.47 22.76
N SER A 381 -1.21 20.99 22.31
CA SER A 381 -1.93 22.11 22.93
C SER A 381 -3.43 21.98 22.76
N GLU A 382 -4.18 22.15 23.86
CA GLU A 382 -5.64 22.26 23.90
C GLU A 382 -6.16 23.69 23.67
N HIS A 383 -5.26 24.69 23.61
CA HIS A 383 -5.67 26.09 23.57
C HIS A 383 -6.33 26.44 22.24
N GLY A 384 -7.42 27.21 22.31
CA GLY A 384 -8.05 27.79 21.12
C GLY A 384 -7.19 28.88 20.46
N PRO A 385 -7.70 29.49 19.38
CA PRO A 385 -6.96 30.47 18.59
C PRO A 385 -6.51 31.67 19.47
N GLY A 386 -5.23 32.02 19.40
CA GLY A 386 -4.67 33.09 20.23
C GLY A 386 -3.16 33.27 20.15
N GLU A 387 -2.52 33.40 21.30
CA GLU A 387 -1.07 33.52 21.39
C GLU A 387 -0.38 32.19 21.05
N MET A 388 0.85 32.26 20.55
CA MET A 388 1.65 31.07 20.29
C MET A 388 2.04 30.38 21.59
N HIS A 389 1.75 29.08 21.67
CA HIS A 389 2.27 28.15 22.67
C HIS A 389 3.45 27.37 22.09
N TYR A 390 4.38 26.97 22.94
CA TYR A 390 5.59 26.29 22.53
C TYR A 390 5.90 25.12 23.47
N GLY A 391 6.56 24.11 22.94
CA GLY A 391 7.00 22.98 23.71
C GLY A 391 8.02 22.14 22.98
N THR A 392 8.34 21.00 23.60
CA THR A 392 9.12 19.94 23.00
C THR A 392 8.34 18.65 23.12
N GLN A 393 8.43 17.79 22.11
CA GLN A 393 7.80 16.48 22.11
C GLN A 393 8.85 15.40 21.86
N GLU A 394 8.68 14.28 22.55
CA GLU A 394 9.43 13.06 22.29
C GLU A 394 8.48 11.91 21.97
N LEU A 395 8.83 11.11 20.96
CA LEU A 395 8.09 9.92 20.53
C LEU A 395 9.07 8.76 20.40
N ILE A 396 8.65 7.56 20.77
CA ILE A 396 9.41 6.33 20.51
C ILE A 396 8.74 5.59 19.37
N ILE A 397 9.50 5.33 18.30
CA ILE A 397 9.03 4.53 17.17
C ILE A 397 9.82 3.22 17.07
N ASP A 398 9.16 2.14 16.66
CA ASP A 398 9.74 0.81 16.46
C ASP A 398 9.70 0.46 14.96
N GLY A 399 10.76 0.78 14.23
CA GLY A 399 10.78 0.66 12.76
C GLY A 399 10.23 1.92 12.08
N PRO A 400 9.84 1.83 10.79
CA PRO A 400 9.45 3.01 10.03
C PRO A 400 8.14 3.60 10.57
N GLU A 401 7.96 4.91 10.40
CA GLU A 401 6.78 5.62 10.87
C GLU A 401 6.42 6.77 9.92
N VAL A 402 5.14 7.09 9.87
CA VAL A 402 4.58 8.25 9.21
C VAL A 402 4.02 9.16 10.30
N ILE A 403 4.64 10.32 10.47
CA ILE A 403 4.31 11.28 11.54
C ILE A 403 3.61 12.47 10.93
N THR A 404 2.43 12.77 11.44
CA THR A 404 1.59 13.89 11.03
C THR A 404 1.48 14.87 12.18
N LEU A 405 1.87 16.12 11.96
CA LEU A 405 1.53 17.21 12.88
C LEU A 405 0.37 18.00 12.30
N SER A 406 -0.61 18.30 13.14
CA SER A 406 -1.82 19.01 12.73
C SER A 406 -2.07 20.20 13.64
N VAL A 407 -2.65 21.24 13.04
CA VAL A 407 -3.25 22.40 13.70
C VAL A 407 -4.68 22.53 13.23
N ASP A 408 -5.53 23.21 14.00
CA ASP A 408 -6.91 23.47 13.61
C ASP A 408 -6.99 24.31 12.32
N THR A 409 -7.30 23.67 11.20
CA THR A 409 -7.40 24.33 9.90
C THR A 409 -8.69 25.11 9.68
N GLU A 410 -9.67 24.97 10.59
CA GLU A 410 -10.92 25.73 10.50
C GLU A 410 -10.77 27.14 11.08
N GLU A 411 -9.79 27.33 11.97
CA GLU A 411 -9.48 28.62 12.58
C GLU A 411 -8.59 29.50 11.67
N PRO A 412 -9.06 30.70 11.28
CA PRO A 412 -8.27 31.59 10.43
C PRO A 412 -6.97 32.04 11.09
N GLY A 413 -5.85 31.85 10.40
CA GLY A 413 -4.54 32.27 10.89
C GLY A 413 -3.90 31.28 11.86
N SER A 414 -4.42 30.05 11.95
CA SER A 414 -3.72 28.93 12.58
C SER A 414 -2.29 28.80 12.06
N LEU A 415 -1.38 28.45 12.96
CA LEU A 415 0.03 28.32 12.68
C LEU A 415 0.59 27.18 13.52
N LEU A 416 1.46 26.41 12.89
CA LEU A 416 2.21 25.32 13.48
C LEU A 416 3.67 25.45 13.04
N LEU A 417 4.57 25.34 14.01
CA LEU A 417 6.01 25.43 13.84
C LEU A 417 6.64 24.10 14.21
N LEU A 418 7.70 23.74 13.49
CA LEU A 418 8.54 22.61 13.81
C LEU A 418 10.01 23.03 13.68
N ASP A 419 10.80 22.68 14.69
CA ASP A 419 12.24 22.94 14.73
C ASP A 419 12.97 21.84 15.52
N ASN A 420 14.30 21.80 15.44
CA ASN A 420 15.16 20.93 16.25
C ASN A 420 14.78 19.43 16.20
N LEU A 421 14.33 18.94 15.04
CA LEU A 421 13.95 17.52 14.87
C LEU A 421 15.20 16.63 14.82
N VAL A 422 15.36 15.78 15.83
CA VAL A 422 16.49 14.86 15.99
C VAL A 422 15.98 13.44 16.16
N VAL A 423 16.53 12.50 15.38
CA VAL A 423 16.24 11.07 15.50
C VAL A 423 17.46 10.35 16.06
N ARG A 424 17.29 9.66 17.19
CA ARG A 424 18.36 8.91 17.86
C ARG A 424 18.02 7.43 17.95
N LYS A 425 19.00 6.58 17.68
CA LYS A 425 18.86 5.13 17.89
C LYS A 425 18.73 4.84 19.39
N LEU A 426 17.79 3.98 19.76
CA LEU A 426 17.65 3.42 21.10
C LEU A 426 18.11 1.94 21.13
N PRO A 427 18.44 1.39 22.30
CA PRO A 427 18.63 -0.04 22.47
C PRO A 427 17.36 -0.83 22.08
N GLU A 428 17.57 -2.03 21.51
CA GLU A 428 16.49 -3.00 21.28
C GLU A 428 15.83 -3.41 22.61
N LYS A 429 14.57 -3.87 22.55
CA LYS A 429 13.76 -4.21 23.73
C LYS A 429 14.18 -5.53 24.37
#